data_AF-A0A1Y4QHG4-F1
#
_entry.id   AF-A0A1Y4QHG4-F1
#
_cell.length_a   1.000
_cell.length_b   1.000
_cell.length_c   1.000
_cell.angle_alpha   90.00
_cell.angle_beta   90.00
_cell.angle_gamma   90.00
#
_symmetry.space_group_name_H-M   'P 1'
#
loop_
_entity.id
_entity.type
_entity.pdbx_description
1 polymer ?
#
loop_
_entity_poly.entity_id
_entity_poly.type
_entity_poly.pdbx_seq_one_letter_code
_entity_poly.pdbx_strand_id
1 'polypeptide(L)'
;MKTKLGFDGDCIYATTLTEANLMVAANIGFLPVASKQKEKIDDGSIATIPLLKNNTILKSELYGFYKKLSDKFTCQKLIEIIKDVME
;
A
#
# COMPACT_ATOMS: atom_id res chain seq x y z
N MET A 1 11.85 -16.74 15.14
CA MET A 1 11.33 -17.09 13.80
C MET A 1 10.95 -15.77 13.11
N LYS A 2 11.78 -15.29 12.16
CA LYS A 2 11.49 -14.04 11.43
C LYS A 2 10.52 -14.37 10.30
N THR A 3 9.26 -14.01 10.46
CA THR A 3 8.25 -14.13 9.40
C THR A 3 8.51 -13.03 8.36
N LYS A 4 9.54 -13.19 7.51
CA LYS A 4 9.73 -12.33 6.35
C LYS A 4 8.65 -12.70 5.32
N LEU A 5 7.73 -11.77 5.06
CA LEU A 5 6.79 -11.92 3.96
C LEU A 5 7.48 -11.42 2.68
N GLY A 6 7.75 -12.31 1.73
CA GLY A 6 7.77 -11.98 0.30
C GLY A 6 9.09 -11.65 -0.38
N PHE A 7 10.13 -11.13 0.29
CA PHE A 7 11.40 -10.78 -0.38
C PHE A 7 12.62 -11.08 0.48
N ASP A 8 13.65 -11.67 -0.13
CA ASP A 8 14.96 -11.89 0.50
C ASP A 8 16.00 -11.04 -0.22
N GLY A 9 16.52 -10.03 0.48
CA GLY A 9 17.44 -9.03 -0.04
C GLY A 9 17.57 -7.85 0.93
N ASP A 10 18.51 -6.95 0.65
CA ASP A 10 18.69 -5.72 1.41
C ASP A 10 17.55 -4.73 1.13
N CYS A 11 17.08 -4.06 2.19
CA CYS A 11 16.07 -3.03 2.05
C CYS A 11 16.70 -1.74 1.53
N ILE A 12 16.20 -1.26 0.39
CA ILE A 12 16.55 0.05 -0.15
C ILE A 12 15.44 1.03 0.25
N TYR A 13 15.83 2.17 0.81
CA TYR A 13 14.89 3.16 1.31
C TYR A 13 14.84 4.37 0.37
N ALA A 14 13.63 4.76 -0.01
CA ALA A 14 13.33 6.01 -0.69
C ALA A 14 12.63 6.97 0.27
N THR A 15 12.80 8.27 0.06
CA THR A 15 12.19 9.32 0.88
C THR A 15 10.77 9.67 0.44
N THR A 16 10.45 9.42 -0.83
CA THR A 16 9.13 9.70 -1.41
C THR A 16 8.65 8.53 -2.27
N LEU A 17 7.33 8.45 -2.49
CA LEU A 17 6.74 7.45 -3.40
C LEU A 17 7.21 7.66 -4.85
N THR A 18 7.37 8.91 -5.28
CA THR A 18 7.90 9.24 -6.61
C THR A 18 9.30 8.70 -6.82
N GLU A 19 10.19 8.92 -5.83
CA GLU A 19 11.55 8.37 -5.85
C GLU A 19 11.52 6.84 -5.90
N ALA A 20 10.71 6.19 -5.05
CA ALA A 20 10.57 4.74 -5.05
C ALA A 20 10.11 4.18 -6.42
N ASN A 21 9.16 4.86 -7.09
CA ASN A 21 8.70 4.46 -8.42
C ASN A 21 9.79 4.62 -9.49
N LEU A 22 10.54 5.72 -9.47
CA LEU A 22 11.68 5.92 -10.39
C LEU A 22 12.75 4.85 -10.20
N MET A 23 13.03 4.46 -8.95
CA MET A 23 13.97 3.39 -8.64
C MET A 23 13.50 2.05 -9.21
N VAL A 24 12.21 1.72 -9.11
CA VAL A 24 11.64 0.52 -9.73
C VAL A 24 11.75 0.58 -11.26
N ALA A 25 11.40 1.70 -11.89
CA ALA A 25 11.54 1.90 -13.34
C ALA A 25 13.01 1.77 -13.81
N ALA A 26 13.96 2.18 -12.97
CA ALA A 26 15.39 2.03 -13.19
C ALA A 26 15.94 0.63 -12.83
N ASN A 27 15.07 -0.35 -12.53
CA ASN A 27 15.42 -1.72 -12.15
C ASN A 27 16.24 -1.84 -10.85
N ILE A 28 16.07 -0.89 -9.92
CA ILE A 28 16.69 -0.86 -8.58
C ILE A 28 15.75 -1.57 -7.57
N GLY A 29 15.25 -2.74 -7.95
CA GLY A 29 14.42 -3.60 -7.08
C GLY A 29 12.90 -3.49 -7.29
N PHE A 30 12.15 -3.90 -6.27
CA PHE A 30 10.69 -4.03 -6.30
C PHE A 30 10.04 -3.21 -5.19
N LEU A 31 8.88 -2.64 -5.47
CA LEU A 31 8.07 -1.90 -4.50
C LEU A 31 6.74 -2.61 -4.26
N PRO A 32 6.49 -3.14 -3.05
CA PRO A 32 5.16 -3.60 -2.67
C PRO A 32 4.20 -2.41 -2.62
N VAL A 33 3.15 -2.44 -3.44
CA VAL A 33 2.13 -1.38 -3.48
C VAL A 33 0.77 -1.94 -3.07
N ALA A 34 0.06 -1.22 -2.20
CA ALA A 34 -1.34 -1.52 -1.90
C ALA A 34 -2.21 -0.99 -3.05
N SER A 35 -2.68 -1.86 -3.94
CA SER A 35 -3.49 -1.42 -5.08
C SER A 35 -4.93 -1.15 -4.67
N LYS A 36 -5.36 0.11 -4.73
CA LYS A 36 -6.75 0.48 -5.05
C LYS A 36 -6.88 1.27 -6.36
N GLN A 37 -5.78 1.71 -6.96
CA GLN A 37 -5.83 2.68 -8.07
C GLN A 37 -5.84 2.00 -9.44
N LYS A 38 -7.02 2.07 -10.08
CA LYS A 38 -7.13 2.34 -11.52
C LYS A 38 -6.60 3.76 -11.76
N GLU A 39 -5.31 3.92 -11.90
CA GLU A 39 -4.70 5.01 -12.68
C GLU A 39 -3.23 4.67 -12.82
N LYS A 40 -2.97 3.70 -13.68
CA LYS A 40 -1.64 3.59 -14.26
C LYS A 40 -1.49 4.77 -15.21
N ILE A 41 -0.56 5.66 -14.93
CA ILE A 41 0.19 6.29 -16.01
C ILE A 41 1.07 5.16 -16.55
N ASP A 42 0.49 4.29 -17.39
CA ASP A 42 1.19 3.16 -17.99
C ASP A 42 1.97 3.68 -19.20
N ASP A 43 3.20 4.15 -18.97
CA ASP A 43 4.16 4.36 -20.05
C ASP A 43 4.85 3.04 -20.47
N GLY A 44 4.47 1.91 -19.85
CA GLY A 44 5.06 0.59 -20.06
C GLY A 44 6.29 0.30 -19.20
N SER A 45 6.80 1.27 -18.42
CA SER A 45 8.07 1.13 -17.68
C SER A 45 7.95 0.29 -16.40
N ILE A 46 6.75 0.15 -15.82
CA ILE A 46 6.53 -0.57 -14.55
C ILE A 46 5.36 -1.57 -14.69
N ALA A 47 5.63 -2.84 -14.41
CA ALA A 47 4.61 -3.88 -14.30
C ALA A 47 4.26 -4.18 -12.84
N THR A 48 2.96 -4.37 -12.56
CA THR A 48 2.48 -4.78 -11.23
C THR A 48 2.14 -6.26 -11.24
N ILE A 49 2.64 -7.01 -10.25
CA ILE A 49 2.40 -8.44 -10.09
C ILE A 49 1.59 -8.66 -8.80
N PRO A 50 0.49 -9.43 -8.82
CA PRO A 50 -0.30 -9.70 -7.62
C PRO A 50 0.51 -10.51 -6.61
N LEU A 51 0.58 -10.03 -5.36
CA LEU A 51 1.18 -10.77 -4.25
C LEU A 51 0.18 -11.81 -3.73
N LEU A 52 0.60 -13.07 -3.64
CA LEU A 52 -0.23 -14.19 -3.19
C LEU A 52 0.26 -14.78 -1.87
N LYS A 53 -0.69 -15.17 -1.00
CA LYS A 53 -0.46 -16.00 0.18
C LYS A 53 -1.43 -17.17 0.12
N ASN A 54 -0.92 -18.40 0.07
CA ASN A 54 -1.74 -19.62 -0.07
C ASN A 54 -2.75 -19.52 -1.25
N ASN A 55 -2.24 -19.16 -2.43
CA ASN A 55 -3.04 -18.92 -3.66
C ASN A 55 -4.12 -17.84 -3.57
N THR A 56 -4.13 -17.04 -2.50
CA THR A 56 -5.08 -15.93 -2.33
C THR A 56 -4.34 -14.60 -2.45
N ILE A 57 -4.91 -13.65 -3.19
CA ILE A 57 -4.34 -12.30 -3.30
C ILE A 57 -4.27 -11.66 -1.92
N LEU A 58 -3.09 -11.19 -1.55
CA LEU A 58 -2.86 -10.47 -0.31
C LEU A 58 -3.60 -9.12 -0.38
N LYS A 59 -4.50 -8.88 0.57
CA LYS A 59 -5.24 -7.63 0.69
C LYS A 59 -4.65 -6.77 1.81
N SER A 60 -4.61 -5.46 1.59
CA SER A 60 -4.32 -4.49 2.65
C SER A 60 -5.58 -4.23 3.46
N GLU A 61 -5.47 -4.22 4.78
CA GLU A 61 -6.52 -3.74 5.69
C GLU A 61 -6.23 -2.29 6.07
N LEU A 62 -7.28 -1.46 6.10
CA LEU A 62 -7.18 -0.04 6.46
C LEU A 62 -7.89 0.19 7.78
N TYR A 63 -7.21 0.91 8.68
CA TYR A 63 -7.67 1.16 10.04
C TYR A 63 -7.76 2.66 10.31
N GLY A 64 -8.91 3.12 10.82
CA GLY A 64 -9.09 4.49 11.27
C GLY A 64 -8.72 4.64 12.74
N PHE A 65 -7.70 5.44 13.04
CA PHE A 65 -7.27 5.71 14.41
C PHE A 65 -7.64 7.14 14.83
N TYR A 66 -8.16 7.28 16.06
CA TYR A 66 -8.45 8.57 16.67
C TYR A 66 -8.06 8.57 18.15
N LYS A 67 -7.83 9.77 18.71
CA LYS A 67 -7.48 9.92 20.13
C LYS A 67 -8.65 9.47 20.99
N LYS A 68 -8.36 8.79 22.11
CA LYS A 68 -9.39 8.28 23.04
C LYS A 68 -10.33 9.36 23.59
N LEU A 69 -9.83 10.58 23.77
CA LEU A 69 -10.60 11.72 24.30
C LEU A 69 -11.42 12.44 23.22
N SER A 70 -11.31 12.04 21.95
CA SER A 70 -12.09 12.63 20.86
C SER A 70 -13.56 12.21 20.95
N ASP A 71 -14.44 13.04 20.41
CA ASP A 71 -15.86 12.72 20.30
C ASP A 71 -16.05 11.50 19.39
N LYS A 72 -16.49 10.39 19.99
CA LYS A 72 -16.60 9.09 19.32
C LYS A 72 -17.56 9.14 18.14
N PHE A 73 -18.67 9.88 18.27
CA PHE A 73 -19.70 9.96 17.23
C PHE A 73 -19.17 10.64 15.96
N THR A 74 -18.53 11.80 16.12
CA THR A 74 -17.92 12.54 15.01
C THR A 74 -16.80 11.74 14.35
N CYS A 75 -15.92 11.11 15.15
CA CYS A 75 -14.85 10.27 14.61
C CYS A 75 -15.41 9.08 13.83
N GLN A 76 -16.47 8.43 14.33
CA GLN A 76 -17.08 7.30 13.64
C GLN A 76 -17.74 7.71 12.33
N LYS A 77 -18.49 8.82 12.32
CA LYS A 77 -19.06 9.37 11.08
C LYS A 77 -18.00 9.73 10.05
N LEU A 78 -16.89 10.33 10.47
CA LEU A 78 -15.79 10.65 9.57
C LEU A 78 -15.18 9.39 8.97
N ILE A 79 -14.98 8.34 9.78
CA ILE A 79 -14.47 7.05 9.31
C ILE A 79 -15.44 6.43 8.30
N GLU A 80 -16.75 6.50 8.52
CA GLU A 80 -17.77 6.02 7.58
C GLU A 80 -17.69 6.77 6.24
N ILE A 81 -17.61 8.11 6.26
CA ILE A 81 -17.43 8.92 5.04
C ILE A 81 -16.14 8.54 4.30
N ILE A 82 -15.03 8.37 5.03
CA ILE A 82 -13.76 7.99 4.40
C ILE A 82 -13.85 6.59 3.79
N LYS A 83 -14.54 5.63 4.44
CA LYS A 83 -14.76 4.30 3.88
C LYS A 83 -15.52 4.36 2.56
N ASP A 84 -16.61 5.14 2.50
CA ASP A 84 -17.42 5.29 1.29
C ASP A 84 -16.64 5.90 0.12
N VAL A 85 -15.69 6.79 0.38
CA VAL A 85 -14.81 7.38 -0.65
C VAL A 85 -13.69 6.43 -1.08
N MET A 86 -13.29 5.51 -0.20
CA MET A 86 -12.19 4.59 -0.45
C MET A 86 -12.62 3.25 -1.06
N GLU A 87 -13.89 2.83 -0.94
CA GLU A 87 -14.46 1.64 -1.61
C GLU A 87 -14.70 1.87 -3.10
#